data_AF-A0A510G6V8-F1
#
_entry.id   AF-A0A510G6V8-F1
#
_cell.length_a   1.000
_cell.length_b   1.000
_cell.length_c   1.000
_cell.angle_alpha   90.00
_cell.angle_beta   90.00
_cell.angle_gamma   90.00
#
_symmetry.space_group_name_H-M   'P 1'
#
loop_
_entity.id
_entity.type
_entity.pdbx_description
1 polymer ?
#
loop_
_entity_poly.entity_id
_entity_poly.type
_entity_poly.pdbx_seq_one_letter_code
_entity_poly.pdbx_strand_id
1 'polypeptide(L)'
;MLNIAEYHMKVIKNKKSPFIYYLVFYNGIQKYTAPLNLWELFENSELVKATWINDYRLINVHEIPDEKLKENTWSGILQFFMKHIHKRDLLKRW
;
A
#
# COMPACT_ATOMS: atom_id res chain seq x y z
N MET A 1 1.25 -3.54 -13.54
CA MET A 1 1.82 -2.17 -13.54
C MET A 1 3.23 -2.14 -12.93
N LEU A 2 3.41 -2.64 -11.70
CA LEU A 2 4.69 -2.64 -10.99
C LEU A 2 5.83 -3.31 -11.76
N ASN A 3 5.60 -4.46 -12.40
CA ASN A 3 6.63 -5.18 -13.15
C ASN A 3 7.18 -4.37 -14.36
N ILE A 4 6.31 -3.58 -15.02
CA ILE A 4 6.72 -2.74 -16.15
C ILE A 4 7.57 -1.56 -15.65
N ALA A 5 7.12 -0.89 -14.57
CA ALA A 5 7.89 0.17 -13.94
C ALA A 5 9.26 -0.33 -13.46
N GLU A 6 9.29 -1.50 -12.82
CA GLU A 6 10.52 -2.14 -12.34
C GLU A 6 11.49 -2.47 -13.47
N TYR A 7 10.99 -3.03 -14.58
CA TYR A 7 11.80 -3.29 -15.77
C TYR A 7 12.44 -2.01 -16.30
N HIS A 8 11.65 -0.93 -16.47
CA HIS A 8 12.16 0.35 -16.94
C HIS A 8 13.19 0.97 -15.99
N MET A 9 12.98 0.88 -14.67
CA MET A 9 13.95 1.38 -13.69
C MET A 9 15.27 0.62 -13.74
N LYS A 10 15.23 -0.71 -13.94
CA LYS A 10 16.45 -1.54 -14.08
C LYS A 10 17.22 -1.24 -15.36
N VAL A 11 16.52 -1.05 -16.48
CA VAL A 11 17.16 -0.81 -17.80
C VAL A 11 17.70 0.60 -17.91
N ILE A 12 16.93 1.62 -17.51
CA ILE A 12 17.27 3.04 -17.68
C ILE A 12 18.16 3.54 -16.52
N LYS A 13 18.30 2.76 -15.43
CA LYS A 13 19.02 3.11 -14.18
C LYS A 13 18.57 4.46 -13.58
N ASN A 14 17.33 4.88 -13.86
CA ASN A 14 16.78 6.11 -13.31
C ASN A 14 16.12 5.82 -11.95
N LYS A 15 16.25 6.77 -11.02
CA LYS A 15 15.64 6.68 -9.68
C LYS A 15 14.13 6.95 -9.71
N LYS A 16 13.62 7.66 -10.72
CA LYS A 16 12.19 8.00 -10.83
C LYS A 16 11.45 6.97 -11.66
N SER A 17 10.28 6.55 -11.20
CA SER A 17 9.39 5.65 -11.94
C SER A 17 8.82 6.32 -13.19
N PRO A 18 8.61 5.58 -14.29
CA PRO A 18 7.97 6.13 -15.48
C PRO A 18 6.50 6.47 -15.22
N PHE A 19 5.99 7.50 -15.90
CA PHE A 19 4.56 7.77 -15.94
C PHE A 19 3.85 6.69 -16.76
N ILE A 20 2.75 6.15 -16.22
CA ILE A 20 1.99 5.07 -16.85
C ILE A 20 0.60 5.62 -17.16
N TYR A 21 0.30 5.75 -18.46
CA TYR A 21 -1.00 6.16 -18.96
C TYR A 21 -1.78 4.94 -19.44
N TYR A 22 -2.97 4.74 -18.87
CA TYR A 22 -3.82 3.60 -19.19
C TYR A 22 -4.74 3.90 -20.37
N LEU A 23 -4.64 3.06 -21.39
CA LEU A 23 -5.55 3.05 -22.53
C LEU A 23 -6.21 1.68 -22.61
N VAL A 24 -7.54 1.66 -22.59
CA VAL A 24 -8.34 0.44 -22.71
C VAL A 24 -9.15 0.53 -23.98
N PHE A 25 -8.95 -0.44 -24.87
CA PHE A 25 -9.78 -0.59 -26.07
C PHE A 25 -10.89 -1.58 -25.79
N TYR A 26 -12.13 -1.12 -25.89
CA TYR A 26 -13.31 -1.97 -25.73
C TYR A 26 -13.90 -2.28 -27.12
N ASN A 27 -14.00 -3.56 -27.44
CA ASN A 27 -14.57 -4.06 -28.70
C ASN A 27 -15.77 -4.99 -28.45
N GLY A 28 -16.63 -4.61 -27.50
CA GLY A 28 -17.87 -5.35 -27.25
C GLY A 28 -19.04 -4.82 -28.07
N ILE A 29 -20.01 -5.69 -28.29
CA ILE A 29 -21.25 -5.36 -29.02
C ILE A 29 -22.18 -4.48 -28.16
N GLN A 30 -22.11 -4.64 -26.83
CA GLN A 30 -22.95 -3.89 -25.88
C GLN A 30 -22.32 -2.55 -25.52
N LYS A 31 -23.12 -1.60 -25.04
CA LYS A 31 -22.61 -0.32 -24.56
C LYS A 31 -21.75 -0.54 -23.30
N TYR A 32 -20.56 0.05 -23.27
CA TYR A 32 -19.72 0.06 -22.08
C TYR A 32 -20.38 0.88 -20.96
N THR A 33 -20.59 0.26 -19.80
CA THR A 33 -21.27 0.87 -18.63
C THR A 33 -20.42 0.87 -17.36
N ALA A 34 -19.26 0.21 -17.39
CA ALA A 34 -18.39 0.19 -16.22
C ALA A 34 -17.76 1.57 -15.99
N PRO A 35 -17.40 1.90 -14.73
CA PRO A 35 -16.71 3.14 -14.43
C PRO A 35 -15.34 3.22 -15.10
N LEU A 36 -15.01 4.37 -15.68
CA LEU A 36 -13.68 4.65 -16.24
C LEU A 36 -12.68 5.16 -15.18
N ASN A 37 -13.21 5.53 -14.01
CA ASN A 37 -12.44 6.01 -12.89
C ASN A 37 -12.24 4.88 -11.88
N LEU A 38 -10.99 4.57 -11.53
CA LEU A 38 -10.65 3.53 -10.55
C LEU A 38 -11.39 3.73 -9.22
N TRP A 39 -11.59 4.97 -8.78
CA TRP A 39 -12.19 5.27 -7.49
C TRP A 39 -13.69 4.97 -7.43
N GLU A 40 -14.39 5.04 -8.57
CA GLU A 40 -15.83 4.77 -8.69
C GLU A 40 -16.15 3.27 -8.59
N LEU A 41 -15.13 2.41 -8.59
CA LEU A 41 -15.28 0.98 -8.33
C LEU A 41 -15.49 0.65 -6.85
N PHE A 42 -15.30 1.61 -5.94
CA PHE A 42 -15.41 1.43 -4.49
C PHE A 42 -16.64 2.14 -3.95
N GLU A 43 -17.26 1.59 -2.90
CA GLU A 43 -18.45 2.18 -2.25
C GLU A 43 -18.21 3.60 -1.75
N ASN A 44 -17.02 3.86 -1.19
CA ASN A 44 -16.61 5.19 -0.75
C ASN A 44 -15.46 5.72 -1.62
N SER A 45 -15.82 6.23 -2.79
CA SER A 45 -14.87 6.73 -3.80
C SER A 45 -14.04 7.90 -3.27
N GLU A 46 -14.60 8.77 -2.44
CA GLU A 46 -13.90 9.93 -1.87
C GLU A 46 -12.78 9.50 -0.92
N LEU A 47 -13.06 8.57 -0.01
CA LEU A 47 -12.07 8.06 0.94
C LEU A 47 -10.92 7.34 0.22
N VAL A 48 -11.23 6.50 -0.76
CA VAL A 48 -10.20 5.76 -1.51
C VAL A 48 -9.33 6.73 -2.30
N LYS A 49 -9.95 7.71 -2.97
CA LYS A 49 -9.23 8.75 -3.71
C LYS A 49 -8.32 9.56 -2.79
N ALA A 50 -8.82 9.99 -1.63
CA ALA A 50 -8.02 10.71 -0.64
C ALA A 50 -6.86 9.87 -0.11
N THR A 51 -7.05 8.57 0.07
CA THR A 51 -6.01 7.67 0.59
C THR A 51 -4.93 7.36 -0.44
N TRP A 52 -5.27 7.33 -1.73
CA TRP A 52 -4.32 7.04 -2.81
C TRP A 52 -3.57 8.26 -3.36
N ILE A 53 -4.19 9.44 -3.32
CA ILE A 53 -3.58 10.68 -3.85
C ILE A 53 -2.65 11.32 -2.82
N ASN A 54 -3.05 11.30 -1.55
CA ASN A 54 -2.24 11.88 -0.49
C ASN A 54 -1.06 10.97 -0.12
N ASP A 55 -0.13 11.51 0.64
CA ASP A 55 0.96 10.72 1.19
C ASP A 55 0.43 9.50 1.94
N TYR A 56 1.06 8.36 1.68
CA TYR A 56 0.71 7.13 2.36
C TYR A 56 0.98 7.27 3.86
N ARG A 57 0.14 6.61 4.67
CA ARG A 57 0.34 6.58 6.11
C ARG A 57 1.48 5.63 6.47
N LEU A 58 2.67 6.17 6.72
CA LEU A 58 3.79 5.40 7.26
C LEU A 58 3.59 5.14 8.76
N ILE A 59 3.51 3.87 9.16
CA ILE A 59 3.49 3.48 10.58
C ILE A 59 4.89 2.96 10.94
N ASN A 60 5.69 3.79 11.59
CA ASN A 60 7.00 3.37 12.10
C ASN A 60 6.86 2.72 13.48
N VAL A 61 6.80 1.38 13.51
CA VAL A 61 6.69 0.61 14.77
C VAL A 61 7.85 0.84 15.74
N HIS A 62 9.00 1.33 15.27
CA HIS A 62 10.16 1.61 16.12
C HIS A 62 10.01 2.90 16.95
N GLU A 63 9.19 3.84 16.49
CA GLU A 63 8.91 5.11 17.19
C GLU A 63 7.80 4.98 18.24
N ILE A 64 7.03 3.88 18.19
CA ILE A 64 5.94 3.62 19.12
C ILE A 64 6.51 2.91 20.37
N PRO A 65 6.30 3.44 21.60
CA PRO A 65 6.69 2.77 22.84
C PRO A 65 6.04 1.39 22.99
N ASP A 66 6.73 0.44 23.62
CA ASP A 66 6.23 -0.93 23.76
C ASP A 66 4.97 -0.98 24.63
N GLU A 67 4.84 -0.09 25.61
CA GLU A 67 3.67 0.03 26.48
C GLU A 67 2.42 0.36 25.66
N LYS A 68 2.54 1.32 24.72
CA LYS A 68 1.45 1.71 23.81
C LYS A 68 1.10 0.62 22.81
N LEU A 69 2.07 -0.21 22.43
CA LEU A 69 1.80 -1.38 21.59
C LEU A 69 1.03 -2.46 22.37
N LYS A 70 1.25 -2.61 23.68
CA LYS A 70 0.54 -3.61 24.50
C LYS A 70 -0.90 -3.20 24.82
N GLU A 71 -1.29 -1.93 24.65
CA GLU A 71 -2.65 -1.44 24.88
C GLU A 71 -3.69 -2.03 23.89
N ASN A 72 -3.30 -2.33 22.65
CA ASN A 72 -4.21 -2.85 21.64
C ASN A 72 -3.99 -4.36 21.40
N THR A 73 -4.99 -5.17 21.74
CA THR A 73 -4.85 -6.63 21.85
C THR A 73 -4.45 -7.31 20.54
N TRP A 74 -4.88 -6.81 19.38
CA TRP A 74 -4.61 -7.48 18.10
C TRP A 74 -3.57 -6.75 17.26
N SER A 75 -3.80 -5.46 16.97
CA SER A 75 -2.85 -4.70 16.13
C SER A 75 -1.54 -4.41 16.87
N GLY A 76 -1.59 -4.32 18.19
CA GLY A 76 -0.46 -4.01 19.04
C GLY A 76 0.51 -5.17 19.18
N ILE A 77 0.01 -6.40 19.35
CA ILE A 77 0.82 -7.62 19.35
C ILE A 77 1.56 -7.78 18.02
N LEU A 78 0.86 -7.62 16.89
CA LEU A 78 1.49 -7.68 15.56
C LEU A 78 2.61 -6.65 15.42
N GLN A 79 2.35 -5.40 15.79
CA GLN A 79 3.34 -4.32 15.71
C GLN A 79 4.53 -4.54 16.64
N PHE A 80 4.32 -5.09 17.83
CA PHE A 80 5.39 -5.47 18.76
C PHE A 80 6.31 -6.53 18.15
N PHE A 81 5.75 -7.58 17.54
CA PHE A 81 6.56 -8.59 16.84
C PHE A 81 7.31 -7.99 15.64
N MET A 82 6.65 -7.15 14.83
CA MET A 82 7.31 -6.45 13.71
C MET A 82 8.49 -5.59 14.19
N LYS A 83 8.31 -4.83 15.28
CA LYS A 83 9.37 -4.00 15.89
C LYS A 83 10.59 -4.80 16.33
N HIS A 84 10.42 -6.09 16.61
CA HIS A 84 11.46 -6.93 17.21
C HIS A 84 11.85 -8.15 16.38
N ILE A 85 11.47 -8.20 15.10
CA ILE A 85 11.74 -9.33 14.19
C ILE A 85 13.22 -9.73 14.10
N HIS A 86 14.14 -8.79 14.33
CA HIS A 86 15.58 -9.02 14.31
C HIS A 86 16.17 -9.45 15.67
N LYS A 87 15.36 -9.55 16.74
CA LYS A 87 15.81 -10.00 18.07
C LYS A 87 15.62 -11.52 18.17
N ARG A 88 16.70 -12.24 18.51
CA ARG A 88 16.70 -13.72 18.61
C ARG A 88 15.72 -14.29 19.66
N ASP A 89 15.47 -13.57 20.75
CA ASP A 89 14.66 -14.04 21.88
C ASP A 89 13.43 -13.14 22.12
N LEU A 90 12.48 -13.18 21.19
CA LEU A 90 11.23 -12.42 21.23
C LEU A 90 10.29 -12.87 22.36
N LEU A 91 10.08 -14.19 22.49
CA LEU A 91 9.11 -14.78 23.41
C LEU A 91 9.49 -14.63 24.89
N LYS A 92 10.78 -14.36 25.20
CA LYS A 92 11.23 -14.11 26.59
C LYS A 92 10.92 -12.69 27.09
N ARG A 93 10.55 -11.76 26.19
CA ARG A 93 10.36 -10.33 26.49
C ARG A 93 8.91 -9.86 26.36
N TRP A 94 8.00 -10.76 25.98
CA TRP A 94 6.58 -10.46 25.83
C TRP A 94 5.92 -10.33 27.20
#